data_AF-A0A2W2I270-F1
#
_entry.id   AF-A0A2W2I270-F1
#
_cell.length_a   1.000
_cell.length_b   1.000
_cell.length_c   1.000
_cell.angle_alpha   90.00
_cell.angle_beta   90.00
_cell.angle_gamma   90.00
#
_symmetry.space_group_name_H-M   'P 1'
#
loop_
_entity.id
_entity.type
_entity.pdbx_description
1 polymer ?
#
loop_
_entity_poly.entity_id
_entity_poly.type
_entity_poly.pdbx_seq_one_letter_code
_entity_poly.pdbx_strand_id
1 'polypeptide(L)' 'MNIFDTRTNAVLGEVAVGDDPRYTASGPGGRFLYLTNTGSHSVSVLTLAH' A
#
# COMPACT_ATOMS: atom_id res chain seq x y z
N MET A 1 2.56 -5.51 -4.59
CA MET A 1 1.74 -5.43 -3.36
C MET A 1 0.27 -5.62 -3.73
N ASN A 2 -0.40 -6.63 -3.17
CA ASN A 2 -1.76 -6.98 -3.59
C ASN A 2 -2.85 -6.21 -2.83
N ILE A 3 -3.90 -5.83 -3.55
CA ILE A 3 -5.13 -5.27 -2.99
C ILE A 3 -6.18 -6.38 -2.94
N PHE A 4 -6.85 -6.52 -1.81
CA PHE A 4 -7.88 -7.52 -1.60
C PHE A 4 -9.22 -6.86 -1.25
N ASP A 5 -10.30 -7.45 -1.73
CA ASP A 5 -11.64 -7.17 -1.25
C ASP A 5 -11.87 -7.95 0.06
N THR A 6 -12.16 -7.24 1.15
CA THR A 6 -12.27 -7.83 2.49
C THR A 6 -13.58 -8.60 2.73
N ARG A 7 -14.57 -8.47 1.84
CA ARG A 7 -15.86 -9.16 1.94
C ARG A 7 -15.82 -10.51 1.22
N THR A 8 -15.09 -10.58 0.11
CA THR A 8 -15.06 -11.73 -0.79
C THR A 8 -13.71 -12.45 -0.80
N ASN A 9 -12.68 -11.86 -0.20
CA ASN A 9 -11.28 -12.30 -0.26
C ASN A 9 -10.72 -12.39 -1.69
N ALA A 10 -11.33 -11.69 -2.65
CA ALA A 10 -10.85 -11.63 -4.02
C ALA A 10 -9.66 -10.67 -4.14
N VAL A 11 -8.68 -11.02 -4.98
CA VAL A 11 -7.60 -10.09 -5.38
C VAL A 11 -8.18 -9.07 -6.37
N LEU A 12 -8.12 -7.80 -6.01
CA LEU A 12 -8.59 -6.69 -6.85
C LEU A 12 -7.53 -6.19 -7.82
N GLY A 13 -6.26 -6.42 -7.50
CA GLY A 13 -5.13 -6.04 -8.35
C GLY A 13 -3.84 -5.92 -7.56
N GLU A 14 -2.83 -5.41 -8.25
CA GLU A 14 -1.50 -5.17 -7.69
C GLU A 14 -1.07 -3.73 -7.91
N VAL A 15 -0.38 -3.17 -6.91
CA VAL A 15 0.33 -1.90 -7.01
C VAL A 15 1.83 -2.17 -6.91
N ALA A 16 2.56 -1.62 -7.87
CA ALA A 16 4.02 -1.63 -7.86
C ALA A 16 4.53 -0.71 -6.74
N VAL A 17 5.44 -1.25 -5.92
CA VAL A 17 6.11 -0.56 -4.81
C VAL A 17 7.59 -0.96 -4.82
N GLY A 18 8.38 -0.43 -3.89
CA GLY A 18 9.78 -0.86 -3.73
C GLY A 18 9.91 -2.26 -3.14
N ASP A 19 11.16 -2.68 -2.99
CA ASP A 19 11.56 -3.99 -2.50
C ASP A 19 11.47 -4.11 -0.98
N ASP A 20 11.14 -5.32 -0.52
CA ASP A 20 10.95 -5.69 0.88
C ASP A 20 10.07 -4.67 1.66
N PRO A 21 8.78 -4.51 1.29
CA PRO A 21 7.87 -3.65 2.02
C PRO A 21 7.54 -4.25 3.41
N ARG A 22 7.64 -3.44 4.47
CA ARG A 22 7.51 -3.94 5.87
C ARG A 22 6.38 -3.32 6.67
N TYR A 23 6.19 -2.01 6.58
CA TYR A 23 5.24 -1.31 7.42
C TYR A 23 4.39 -0.34 6.61
N THR A 24 3.11 -0.24 6.97
CA THR A 24 2.14 0.69 6.40
C THR A 24 1.59 1.64 7.45
N ALA A 25 1.33 2.90 7.08
CA ALA A 25 0.63 3.86 7.91
C ALA A 25 -0.40 4.66 7.09
N SER A 26 -1.60 4.85 7.64
CA SER A 26 -2.65 5.66 7.04
C SER A 26 -2.35 7.15 7.22
N GLY A 27 -2.43 7.91 6.13
CA GLY A 27 -2.24 9.34 6.12
C GLY A 27 -3.46 10.16 6.52
N PRO A 28 -3.31 11.48 6.64
CA PRO A 28 -4.39 12.38 7.05
C PRO A 28 -5.64 12.23 6.19
N GLY A 29 -6.79 12.07 6.85
CA GLY A 29 -8.10 11.97 6.19
C GLY A 29 -8.29 10.72 5.33
N GLY A 30 -7.48 9.67 5.50
CA GLY A 30 -7.66 8.40 4.80
C GLY A 30 -7.32 8.41 3.31
N ARG A 31 -6.77 9.52 2.79
CA ARG A 31 -6.48 9.69 1.36
C ARG A 31 -5.13 9.11 0.93
N PHE A 32 -4.26 8.79 1.88
CA PHE A 32 -2.92 8.32 1.60
C PHE A 32 -2.59 7.08 2.41
N LEU A 33 -1.80 6.20 1.82
CA LEU A 33 -1.13 5.11 2.52
C LEU A 33 0.37 5.25 2.30
N TYR A 34 1.12 5.34 3.39
CA TYR A 34 2.58 5.36 3.37
C TYR A 34 3.08 3.94 3.59
N LEU A 35 4.00 3.49 2.72
CA LEU A 35 4.60 2.17 2.79
C LEU A 35 6.12 2.31 2.85
N THR A 36 6.75 1.71 3.85
CA THR A 36 8.20 1.65 3.96
C THR A 36 8.74 0.44 3.19
N ASN A 37 9.62 0.69 2.22
CA ASN A 37 10.30 -0.32 1.41
C ASN A 37 11.73 -0.48 1.96
N THR A 38 11.96 -1.41 2.88
CA THR A 38 13.25 -1.52 3.59
C THR A 38 14.37 -1.97 2.66
N GLY A 39 14.06 -2.82 1.68
CA GLY A 39 15.02 -3.32 0.70
C GLY A 39 15.47 -2.24 -0.29
N SER A 40 14.57 -1.34 -0.69
CA SER A 40 14.90 -0.23 -1.60
C SER A 40 15.29 1.08 -0.90
N HIS A 41 15.34 1.13 0.44
CA HIS A 41 15.60 2.34 1.22
C HIS A 41 14.71 3.54 0.82
N SER A 42 13.44 3.29 0.54
CA SER A 42 12.49 4.30 0.06
C SER A 42 11.13 4.19 0.73
N VAL A 43 10.30 5.22 0.53
CA VAL A 43 8.90 5.24 0.95
C VAL A 43 8.02 5.40 -0.28
N SER A 44 7.08 4.49 -0.46
CA SER A 44 6.02 4.63 -1.46
C SER A 44 4.82 5.34 -0.83
N VAL A 45 4.24 6.30 -1.56
CA VAL A 45 2.99 6.97 -1.17
C VAL A 45 1.91 6.57 -2.16
N LEU A 46 0.87 5.92 -1.66
CA LEU A 46 -0.29 5.52 -2.46
C LEU A 46 -1.44 6.49 -2.19
N THR A 47 -2.08 6.97 -3.25
CA THR A 47 -3.34 7.71 -3.13
C THR A 47 -4.50 6.71 -3.06
N LEU A 48 -5.36 6.90 -2.07
CA LEU A 48 -6.58 6.12 -1.91
C LEU A 48 -7.74 6.93 -2.48
N ALA A 49 -8.40 6.37 -3.50
CA ALA A 49 -9.64 6.92 -4.00
C ALA A 49 -10.76 6.64 -2.98
N HIS A 50 -11.52 7.68 -2.65
CA HIS A 50 -12.76 7.58 -1.89
C HIS A 50 -13.95 7.34 -2.82
#